data_AF-A0A508WYG7-F1
#
_entry.id   AF-A0A508WYG7-F1
#
_cell.length_a   1.000
_cell.length_b   1.000
_cell.length_c   1.000
_cell.angle_alpha   90.00
_cell.angle_beta   90.00
_cell.angle_gamma   90.00
#
_symmetry.space_group_name_H-M   'P 1'
#
loop_
_entity.id
_entity.type
_entity.pdbx_description
1 polymer ?
#
loop_
_entity_poly.entity_id
_entity_poly.type
_entity_poly.pdbx_seq_one_letter_code
_entity_poly.pdbx_strand_id
1 'polypeptide(L)'
;MVRKIILIAYNGVTALDLVGPMQVFSTATGYSKVTTGVKLYDLVVASVDGGVVTTSTGLQIVTQPLHEIGREQIDTIIVPGGRPNDTTVFDTRLVLAR
;
A
#
# COMPACT_ATOMS: atom_id res chain seq x y z
N MET A 1 -9.72 -2.54 -18.21
CA MET A 1 -10.12 -2.04 -16.88
C MET A 1 -8.88 -1.56 -16.15
N VAL A 2 -9.03 -0.57 -15.26
CA VAL A 2 -7.93 -0.10 -14.39
C VAL A 2 -7.70 -1.16 -13.31
N ARG A 3 -6.44 -1.52 -13.04
CA ARG A 3 -6.09 -2.51 -12.02
C ARG A 3 -5.83 -1.83 -10.68
N LYS A 4 -6.50 -2.24 -9.61
CA LYS A 4 -6.26 -1.69 -8.29
C LYS A 4 -5.15 -2.44 -7.56
N ILE A 5 -4.19 -1.69 -7.03
CA ILE A 5 -3.07 -2.21 -6.26
C ILE A 5 -3.12 -1.60 -4.85
N ILE A 6 -3.17 -2.46 -3.85
CA ILE A 6 -3.14 -2.06 -2.45
C ILE A 6 -1.72 -2.25 -1.92
N LEU A 7 -1.11 -1.18 -1.41
CA LEU A 7 0.16 -1.21 -0.71
C LEU A 7 -0.10 -1.14 0.79
N ILE A 8 0.33 -2.17 1.51
CA ILE A 8 0.02 -2.33 2.93
C ILE A 8 1.11 -1.67 3.78
N ALA A 9 0.74 -0.64 4.52
CA ALA A 9 1.59 0.02 5.50
C ALA A 9 1.25 -0.49 6.92
N TYR A 10 2.29 -0.68 7.72
CA TYR A 10 2.21 -1.07 9.13
C TYR A 10 3.38 -0.46 9.89
N ASN A 11 3.28 -0.37 11.22
CA ASN A 11 4.35 0.23 12.02
C ASN A 11 5.66 -0.57 11.87
N GLY A 12 6.76 0.13 11.57
CA GLY A 12 8.05 -0.52 11.26
C GLY A 12 8.20 -0.99 9.80
N VAL A 13 7.25 -0.68 8.92
CA VAL A 13 7.40 -0.90 7.47
C VAL A 13 8.65 -0.18 6.95
N THR A 14 9.40 -0.81 6.07
CA THR A 14 10.51 -0.16 5.35
C THR A 14 9.93 0.78 4.31
N ALA A 15 10.18 2.09 4.46
CA ALA A 15 9.62 3.11 3.58
C ALA A 15 9.97 2.88 2.09
N LEU A 16 11.20 2.46 1.80
CA LEU A 16 11.66 2.21 0.42
C LEU A 16 10.97 1.01 -0.22
N ASP A 17 10.69 -0.04 0.56
CA ASP A 17 9.97 -1.22 0.07
C ASP A 17 8.52 -0.88 -0.29
N LEU A 18 7.95 0.16 0.33
CA LEU A 18 6.62 0.68 -0.02
C LEU A 18 6.67 1.63 -1.21
N VAL A 19 7.55 2.65 -1.14
CA VAL A 19 7.62 3.72 -2.13
C VAL A 19 8.19 3.23 -3.46
N GLY A 20 9.11 2.28 -3.45
CA GLY A 20 9.71 1.72 -4.67
C GLY A 20 8.66 1.17 -5.64
N PRO A 21 7.89 0.15 -5.26
CA PRO A 21 6.79 -0.37 -6.09
C PRO A 21 5.75 0.71 -6.42
N MET A 22 5.37 1.57 -5.46
CA MET A 22 4.42 2.65 -5.71
C MET A 22 4.87 3.58 -6.84
N GLN A 23 6.15 3.96 -6.85
CA GLN A 23 6.73 4.80 -7.88
C GLN A 23 6.74 4.11 -9.25
N VAL A 24 7.04 2.80 -9.31
CA VAL A 24 7.02 2.01 -10.54
C VAL A 24 5.62 2.02 -11.18
N PHE A 25 4.59 1.68 -10.41
CA PHE A 25 3.22 1.63 -10.94
C PHE A 25 2.64 3.02 -11.27
N SER A 26 3.02 4.04 -10.49
CA SER A 26 2.64 5.43 -10.77
C SER A 26 3.27 5.90 -12.09
N THR A 27 4.56 5.62 -12.28
CA THR A 27 5.30 5.95 -13.50
C THR A 27 4.71 5.25 -14.72
N ALA A 28 4.44 3.95 -14.64
CA ALA A 28 3.81 3.19 -15.71
C ALA A 28 2.41 3.73 -16.06
N THR A 29 1.62 4.11 -15.05
CA THR A 29 0.32 4.75 -15.26
C THR A 29 0.46 6.10 -15.96
N GLY A 30 1.44 6.92 -15.56
CA GLY A 30 1.74 8.19 -16.21
C GLY A 30 2.09 8.02 -17.68
N TYR A 31 3.01 7.10 -18.00
CA TYR A 31 3.38 6.80 -19.39
C TYR A 31 2.17 6.34 -20.21
N SER A 32 1.38 5.39 -19.72
CA SER A 32 0.21 4.91 -20.46
C SER A 32 -0.85 5.98 -20.65
N LYS A 33 -1.09 6.86 -19.66
CA LYS A 33 -2.00 7.99 -19.84
C LYS A 33 -1.54 8.91 -20.97
N VAL A 34 -0.24 9.19 -21.04
CA VAL A 34 0.34 10.05 -22.09
C VAL A 34 0.30 9.40 -23.47
N THR A 35 0.60 8.10 -23.57
CA THR A 35 0.73 7.40 -24.87
C THR A 35 -0.58 6.83 -25.39
N THR A 36 -1.51 6.46 -24.52
CA THR A 36 -2.75 5.73 -24.88
C THR A 36 -4.02 6.38 -24.32
N GLY A 37 -3.92 7.37 -23.44
CA GLY A 37 -5.08 7.96 -22.76
C GLY A 37 -5.69 7.08 -21.64
N VAL A 38 -5.11 5.90 -21.38
CA VAL A 38 -5.66 4.92 -20.43
C VAL A 38 -4.94 4.99 -19.09
N LYS A 39 -5.71 4.94 -17.97
CA LYS A 39 -5.16 4.72 -16.63
C LYS A 39 -4.93 3.23 -16.41
N LEU A 40 -3.69 2.80 -16.16
CA LEU A 40 -3.38 1.38 -15.92
C LEU A 40 -3.66 0.96 -14.48
N TYR A 41 -3.12 1.70 -13.52
CA TYR A 41 -3.16 1.31 -12.11
C TYR A 41 -3.87 2.36 -11.25
N ASP A 42 -4.62 1.88 -10.27
CA ASP A 42 -5.16 2.66 -9.16
C ASP A 42 -4.45 2.23 -7.88
N LEU A 43 -3.72 3.14 -7.24
CA LEU A 43 -2.85 2.81 -6.11
C LEU A 43 -3.48 3.32 -4.82
N VAL A 44 -3.56 2.45 -3.82
CA VAL A 44 -4.03 2.82 -2.48
C VAL A 44 -3.00 2.36 -1.45
N VAL A 45 -2.59 3.27 -0.57
CA VAL A 45 -1.81 2.90 0.62
C VAL A 45 -2.79 2.69 1.76
N ALA A 46 -2.79 1.48 2.33
CA ALA A 46 -3.76 1.07 3.34
C ALA A 46 -3.06 0.51 4.58
N SER A 47 -3.72 0.64 5.72
CA SER A 47 -3.38 -0.08 6.95
C SER A 47 -4.66 -0.63 7.58
N VAL A 48 -4.55 -1.45 8.63
CA VAL A 48 -5.72 -2.11 9.24
C VAL A 48 -6.80 -1.11 9.64
N ASP A 49 -6.39 -0.10 10.41
CA ASP A 49 -7.29 0.91 10.98
C ASP A 49 -7.20 2.26 10.23
N GLY A 50 -6.35 2.37 9.21
CA GLY A 50 -6.10 3.62 8.50
C GLY A 50 -5.27 4.61 9.33
N GLY A 51 -5.24 5.88 8.91
CA GLY A 51 -4.55 6.94 9.63
C GLY A 51 -3.03 6.91 9.46
N VAL A 52 -2.31 7.47 10.43
CA VAL A 52 -0.85 7.64 10.35
C VAL A 52 -0.13 6.36 10.79
N VAL A 53 0.75 5.87 9.92
CA VAL A 53 1.68 4.77 10.19
C VAL A 53 3.10 5.33 10.24
N THR A 54 3.88 4.88 11.23
CA THR A 54 5.29 5.26 11.37
C THR A 54 6.20 4.15 10.82
N THR A 55 7.04 4.48 9.84
CA THR A 55 8.00 3.55 9.23
C THR A 55 9.14 3.20 10.19
N SER A 56 9.96 2.22 9.84
CA SER A 56 11.16 1.86 10.63
C SER A 56 12.19 3.00 10.78
N THR A 57 12.10 4.03 9.93
CA THR A 57 12.97 5.23 9.98
C THR A 57 12.32 6.43 10.67
N GLY A 58 11.10 6.27 11.21
CA GLY A 58 10.35 7.35 11.84
C GLY A 58 9.57 8.25 10.88
N LEU A 59 9.59 7.98 9.56
CA LEU A 59 8.77 8.70 8.59
C LEU A 59 7.29 8.34 8.81
N GLN A 60 6.41 9.34 8.72
CA GLN A 60 4.97 9.16 8.85
C GLN A 60 4.30 9.08 7.49
N ILE A 61 3.43 8.09 7.30
CA ILE A 61 2.65 7.85 6.08
C ILE A 61 1.18 7.84 6.45
N VAL A 62 0.35 8.58 5.71
CA VAL A 62 -1.11 8.56 5.86
C VAL A 62 -1.69 7.42 5.03
N THR A 63 -2.59 6.65 5.63
CA THR A 63 -3.14 5.42 5.06
C THR A 63 -4.66 5.40 5.12
N GLN A 64 -5.29 4.70 4.18
CA GLN A 64 -6.74 4.40 4.24
C GLN A 64 -6.98 3.15 5.10
N PRO A 65 -8.10 3.07 5.82
CA PRO A 65 -8.46 1.86 6.53
C PRO A 65 -8.84 0.73 5.55
N LEU A 66 -8.29 -0.46 5.78
CA LEU A 66 -8.44 -1.60 4.85
C LEU A 66 -9.91 -2.02 4.66
N HIS A 67 -10.75 -1.85 5.68
CA HIS A 67 -12.17 -2.22 5.62
C HIS A 67 -13.01 -1.30 4.72
N GLU A 68 -12.53 -0.10 4.37
CA GLU A 68 -13.18 0.78 3.40
C GLU A 68 -12.86 0.39 1.94
N ILE A 69 -11.90 -0.51 1.74
CA ILE A 69 -11.46 -0.93 0.42
C ILE A 69 -12.26 -2.17 0.00
N GLY A 70 -13.20 -1.99 -0.93
CA GLY A 70 -14.02 -3.07 -1.45
C GLY A 70 -13.19 -4.22 -2.06
N ARG A 71 -13.35 -5.44 -1.54
CA ARG A 71 -12.55 -6.63 -1.89
C ARG A 71 -12.71 -7.08 -3.34
N GLU A 72 -13.92 -6.95 -3.88
CA GLU A 72 -14.26 -7.25 -5.28
C GLU A 72 -13.47 -6.41 -6.30
N GLN A 73 -12.73 -5.40 -5.83
CA GLN A 73 -12.03 -4.42 -6.68
C GLN A 73 -10.50 -4.48 -6.53
N ILE A 74 -9.93 -5.51 -5.90
CA ILE A 74 -8.48 -5.61 -5.66
C ILE A 74 -7.84 -6.60 -6.64
N ASP A 75 -6.94 -6.14 -7.50
CA ASP A 75 -6.19 -6.99 -8.43
C ASP A 75 -4.85 -7.46 -7.84
N THR A 76 -4.25 -6.69 -6.94
CA THR A 76 -2.93 -6.99 -6.36
C THR A 76 -2.80 -6.39 -4.98
N ILE A 77 -2.20 -7.16 -4.07
CA ILE A 77 -1.77 -6.69 -2.75
C ILE A 77 -0.26 -6.78 -2.69
N ILE A 78 0.38 -5.68 -2.28
CA ILE A 78 1.81 -5.60 -2.01
C ILE A 78 1.97 -5.39 -0.52
N VAL A 79 2.64 -6.33 0.14
CA VAL A 79 3.06 -6.22 1.54
C VAL A 79 4.56 -5.96 1.53
N PRO A 80 4.99 -4.71 1.74
CA PRO A 80 6.40 -4.36 1.82
C PRO A 80 7.09 -5.07 2.98
N GLY A 81 8.42 -5.18 2.88
CA GLY A 81 9.24 -5.60 4.00
C GLY A 81 9.29 -4.55 5.11
N GLY A 82 9.89 -4.94 6.23
CA GLY A 82 10.02 -4.09 7.40
C GLY A 82 10.53 -4.90 8.58
N ARG A 83 11.19 -4.21 9.51
CA ARG A 83 11.40 -4.76 10.85
C ARG A 83 10.38 -4.10 11.77
N PRO A 84 9.45 -4.88 12.34
CA PRO A 84 8.64 -4.37 13.43
C PRO A 84 9.61 -3.86 14.50
N ASN A 85 9.40 -2.64 15.03
CA ASN A 85 10.16 -2.21 16.21
C ASN A 85 9.91 -3.26 17.32
N ASP A 86 10.83 -3.49 18.26
CA ASP A 86 10.80 -4.62 19.24
C ASP A 86 9.49 -4.84 20.02
N THR A 87 8.56 -3.87 19.99
CA THR A 87 7.22 -3.90 20.60
C THR A 87 6.07 -4.16 19.61
N THR A 88 6.34 -4.29 18.32
CA THR A 88 5.32 -4.37 17.27
C THR A 88 5.03 -5.84 16.97
N VAL A 89 3.99 -6.37 17.59
CA VAL A 89 3.41 -7.66 17.20
C VAL A 89 2.88 -7.50 15.77
N PHE A 90 3.19 -8.44 14.87
CA PHE A 90 2.54 -8.49 13.56
C PHE A 90 1.04 -8.51 13.78
N ASP A 91 0.34 -7.49 13.31
CA ASP A 91 -1.10 -7.41 13.49
C ASP A 91 -1.76 -8.51 12.66
N THR A 92 -2.18 -9.58 13.34
CA THR A 92 -2.77 -10.76 12.70
C THR A 92 -4.05 -10.44 11.96
N ARG A 93 -4.69 -9.29 12.25
CA ARG A 93 -5.83 -8.77 11.48
C ARG A 93 -5.49 -8.51 10.02
N LEU A 94 -4.22 -8.23 9.67
CA LEU A 94 -3.76 -8.15 8.28
C LEU A 94 -3.96 -9.44 7.50
N VAL A 95 -3.75 -10.58 8.16
CA VAL A 95 -3.90 -11.91 7.55
C VAL A 95 -5.35 -12.39 7.63
N LEU A 96 -6.09 -11.93 8.64
CA LEU A 96 -7.47 -12.33 8.93
C LEU A 96 -8.53 -11.40 8.35
N ALA A 97 -8.15 -10.36 7.58
CA ALA A 97 -9.06 -9.41 6.94
C ALA A 97 -9.91 -10.08 5.85
N ARG A 98 -10.87 -10.92 6.27
CA ARG A 98 -11.87 -11.62 5.46
C ARG A 98 -12.95 -10.72 4.92
#